data_AF-A0AAX0U3H8-F1
#
_entry.id   AF-A0AAX0U3H8-F1
#
_cell.length_a   1.000
_cell.length_b   1.000
_cell.length_c   1.000
_cell.angle_alpha   90.00
_cell.angle_beta   90.00
_cell.angle_gamma   90.00
#
_symmetry.space_group_name_H-M   'P 1'
#
loop_
_entity.id
_entity.type
_entity.pdbx_description
1 polymer ?
#
loop_
_entity_poly.entity_id
_entity_poly.type
_entity_poly.pdbx_seq_one_letter_code
_entity_poly.pdbx_strand_id
1 'polypeptide(L)' 'MGYVSSAFEDGFDRDIENLMWNVIIFILSGGMHPDVEDGIKRAILDKIYSIGLNNLLQGVPAEEAELFRHDLRILKFIP' A
#
# COMPACT_ATOMS: atom_id res chain seq x y z
N MET A 1 -15.09 -9.21 -1.71
CA MET A 1 -13.65 -9.09 -1.43
C MET A 1 -12.81 -10.21 -2.05
N GLY A 2 -13.25 -11.47 -2.12
CA GLY A 2 -12.39 -12.58 -2.62
C GLY A 2 -12.06 -12.61 -4.12
N TYR A 3 -12.88 -12.00 -4.99
CA TYR A 3 -12.63 -12.05 -6.44
C TYR A 3 -11.56 -11.07 -6.94
N VAL A 4 -11.30 -9.98 -6.22
CA VAL A 4 -10.36 -8.92 -6.65
C VAL A 4 -8.95 -9.18 -6.11
N SER A 5 -8.80 -9.83 -4.95
CA SER A 5 -7.49 -10.26 -4.44
C SER A 5 -6.92 -11.45 -5.23
N SER A 6 -7.77 -12.37 -5.70
CA SER A 6 -7.33 -13.58 -6.41
C SER A 6 -6.60 -13.30 -7.73
N ALA A 7 -6.91 -12.18 -8.40
CA ALA A 7 -6.22 -11.78 -9.63
C ALA A 7 -4.79 -11.26 -9.41
N PHE A 8 -4.41 -11.02 -8.15
CA PHE A 8 -3.11 -10.52 -7.73
C PHE A 8 -2.49 -11.42 -6.65
N GLU A 9 -2.90 -12.68 -6.56
CA GLU A 9 -2.35 -13.66 -5.61
C GLU A 9 -0.85 -13.90 -5.83
N ASP A 10 -0.37 -13.79 -7.07
CA ASP A 10 1.07 -13.85 -7.41
C ASP A 10 1.80 -12.51 -7.19
N GLY A 11 1.07 -11.47 -6.77
CA GLY A 11 1.60 -10.11 -6.60
C GLY A 11 1.97 -9.43 -7.93
N PHE A 12 2.27 -8.15 -7.85
CA PHE A 12 2.90 -7.39 -8.92
C PHE A 12 4.42 -7.63 -8.92
N ASP A 13 5.07 -7.43 -10.07
CA ASP A 13 6.53 -7.54 -10.21
C ASP A 13 7.26 -6.52 -9.36
N ARG A 14 6.71 -5.30 -9.20
CA ARG A 14 7.35 -4.23 -8.42
C ARG A 14 6.80 -4.14 -7.02
N ASP A 15 7.70 -4.02 -6.04
CA ASP A 15 7.31 -3.93 -4.64
C ASP A 15 6.41 -2.73 -4.32
N ILE A 16 6.62 -1.61 -5.02
CA ILE A 16 5.80 -0.42 -4.91
C ILE A 16 4.38 -0.63 -5.43
N GLU A 17 4.17 -1.42 -6.48
CA GLU A 17 2.84 -1.72 -7.02
C GLU A 17 2.04 -2.55 -6.04
N ASN A 18 2.68 -3.55 -5.43
CA ASN A 18 2.09 -4.32 -4.33
C ASN A 18 1.72 -3.43 -3.12
N LEU A 19 2.57 -2.44 -2.78
CA LEU A 19 2.25 -1.49 -1.70
C LEU A 19 1.05 -0.62 -2.07
N MET A 20 1.04 -0.04 -3.27
CA MET A 20 -0.08 0.77 -3.78
C MET A 20 -1.39 -0.03 -3.79
N TRP A 21 -1.32 -1.29 -4.19
CA TRP A 21 -2.47 -2.18 -4.20
C TRP A 21 -3.07 -2.37 -2.81
N ASN A 22 -2.24 -2.63 -1.80
CA ASN A 22 -2.71 -2.74 -0.41
C ASN A 22 -3.34 -1.42 0.08
N VAL A 23 -2.77 -0.27 -0.29
CA VAL A 23 -3.35 1.05 0.02
C VAL A 23 -4.72 1.23 -0.64
N ILE A 24 -4.89 0.81 -1.89
CA ILE A 24 -6.18 0.85 -2.59
C ILE A 24 -7.20 -0.05 -1.90
N ILE A 25 -6.84 -1.29 -1.55
CA ILE A 25 -7.73 -2.21 -0.83
C ILE A 25 -8.13 -1.60 0.51
N PHE A 26 -7.19 -0.99 1.23
CA PHE A 26 -7.47 -0.29 2.49
C PHE A 26 -8.54 0.80 2.30
N ILE A 27 -8.38 1.67 1.31
CA ILE A 27 -9.36 2.73 1.00
C ILE A 27 -10.71 2.14 0.60
N LEU A 28 -10.74 1.14 -0.28
CA LEU A 28 -11.97 0.50 -0.77
C LEU A 28 -12.70 -0.29 0.32
N SER A 29 -11.98 -0.77 1.34
CA SER A 29 -12.58 -1.45 2.47
C SER A 29 -13.45 -0.52 3.31
N GLY A 30 -13.16 0.80 3.29
CA GLY A 30 -14.01 1.85 3.85
C GLY A 30 -14.43 1.64 5.31
N GLY A 31 -13.64 0.93 6.12
CA GLY A 31 -14.00 0.60 7.51
C GLY A 31 -15.07 -0.48 7.67
N MET A 32 -15.51 -1.14 6.58
CA MET A 32 -16.60 -2.12 6.63
C MET A 32 -16.22 -3.42 7.35
N HIS A 33 -14.93 -3.75 7.39
CA HIS A 33 -14.41 -4.99 7.98
C HIS A 33 -13.14 -4.71 8.81
N PRO A 34 -13.27 -4.37 10.11
CA PRO A 34 -12.15 -3.95 10.95
C PRO A 34 -10.99 -4.95 11.01
N ASP A 35 -11.30 -6.26 11.12
CA ASP A 35 -10.28 -7.30 11.21
C ASP A 35 -9.44 -7.42 9.92
N VAL A 36 -10.08 -7.17 8.77
CA VAL A 36 -9.43 -7.19 7.46
C VAL A 36 -8.60 -5.93 7.26
N GLU A 37 -9.13 -4.78 7.68
CA GLU A 37 -8.45 -3.48 7.64
C GLU A 37 -7.17 -3.49 8.47
N ASP A 38 -7.20 -4.04 9.68
CA ASP A 38 -6.02 -4.19 10.53
C ASP A 38 -4.93 -5.06 9.88
N GLY A 39 -5.34 -6.14 9.21
CA GLY A 39 -4.43 -6.99 8.44
C GLY A 39 -3.74 -6.23 7.30
N ILE A 40 -4.52 -5.49 6.51
CA ILE A 40 -4.00 -4.69 5.39
C ILE A 40 -3.08 -3.59 5.90
N LYS A 41 -3.48 -2.91 6.98
CA LYS A 41 -2.68 -1.86 7.62
C LYS A 41 -1.33 -2.38 8.11
N ARG A 42 -1.30 -3.56 8.73
CA ARG A 42 -0.04 -4.22 9.11
C ARG A 42 0.82 -4.55 7.89
N ALA A 43 0.23 -5.13 6.84
CA ALA A 43 0.98 -5.44 5.62
C ALA A 43 1.62 -4.20 4.97
N ILE A 44 0.90 -3.07 4.94
CA ILE A 44 1.42 -1.78 4.44
C ILE A 44 2.61 -1.32 5.29
N LEU A 45 2.45 -1.28 6.61
CA LEU A 45 3.49 -0.83 7.54
C LEU A 45 4.72 -1.72 7.49
N ASP A 46 4.55 -3.05 7.54
CA ASP A 46 5.64 -4.02 7.48
C ASP A 46 6.45 -3.84 6.19
N LYS A 47 5.79 -3.58 5.06
CA LYS A 47 6.48 -3.35 3.78
C LYS A 47 7.25 -2.03 3.76
N ILE A 48 6.66 -0.96 4.31
CA ILE A 48 7.33 0.33 4.47
C ILE A 48 8.56 0.23 5.39
N TYR A 49 8.47 -0.51 6.50
CA TYR A 49 9.58 -0.64 7.46
C TYR A 49 10.67 -1.59 6.99
N SER A 50 10.32 -2.70 6.33
CA SER A 50 11.30 -3.71 5.90
C SER A 50 12.17 -3.25 4.73
N ILE A 51 11.56 -2.65 3.71
CA ILE A 51 12.28 -2.22 2.50
C ILE A 51 12.70 -0.75 2.62
N GLY A 52 11.93 0.07 3.34
CA GLY A 52 12.12 1.52 3.42
C GLY A 52 11.41 2.24 2.28
N LEU A 53 10.63 3.28 2.62
CA LEU A 53 9.82 4.02 1.64
C LEU A 53 10.63 4.61 0.48
N ASN A 54 11.85 5.10 0.74
CA ASN A 54 12.71 5.65 -0.30
C ASN A 54 13.20 4.59 -1.30
N ASN A 55 13.44 3.38 -0.82
CA ASN A 55 13.86 2.26 -1.67
C ASN A 55 12.67 1.74 -2.50
N LEU A 56 11.47 1.70 -1.90
CA LEU A 56 10.24 1.37 -2.62
C LEU A 56 9.95 2.36 -3.75
N LEU A 57 10.23 3.65 -3.54
CA LEU A 57 10.03 4.70 -4.54
C LEU A 57 11.18 4.83 -5.54
N GLN A 58 12.19 3.97 -5.49
CA GLN A 58 13.32 4.03 -6.40
C GLN A 58 12.86 3.74 -7.84
N GLY A 59 13.15 4.65 -8.77
CA GLY A 59 12.75 4.53 -10.17
C GLY A 59 11.32 5.02 -10.46
N VAL A 60 10.58 5.49 -9.44
CA VAL A 60 9.33 6.24 -9.63
C VAL A 60 9.68 7.70 -9.94
N PRO A 61 9.01 8.35 -10.92
CA PRO A 61 9.16 9.77 -11.18
C PRO A 61 8.95 10.60 -9.90
N ALA A 62 9.76 11.65 -9.70
CA ALA A 62 9.77 12.40 -8.46
C ALA A 62 8.40 13.01 -8.10
N GLU A 63 7.65 13.47 -9.11
CA GLU A 63 6.30 14.03 -8.93
C GLU A 63 5.31 12.98 -8.42
N GLU A 64 5.29 11.79 -9.02
CA GLU A 64 4.45 10.67 -8.60
C GLU A 64 4.84 10.16 -7.21
N ALA A 65 6.15 10.09 -6.93
CA ALA A 65 6.66 9.67 -5.64
C ALA A 65 6.26 10.64 -4.51
N GLU A 66 6.30 11.95 -4.76
CA GLU A 66 5.88 12.94 -3.78
C GLU A 66 4.37 12.95 -3.57
N LEU A 67 3.59 12.78 -4.64
CA LEU A 67 2.14 12.60 -4.53
C LEU A 67 1.80 11.39 -3.67
N PHE A 68 2.44 10.25 -3.91
CA PHE A 68 2.18 9.04 -3.13
C PHE A 68 2.59 9.18 -1.66
N ARG A 69 3.71 9.85 -1.38
CA ARG A 69 4.11 10.18 0.01
C ARG A 69 3.09 11.06 0.70
N HIS A 70 2.58 12.07 0.00
CA HIS A 70 1.53 12.95 0.52
C HIS A 70 0.27 12.15 0.88
N ASP A 71 -0.16 11.22 0.03
CA ASP A 71 -1.31 10.37 0.29
C ASP A 71 -1.09 9.45 1.50
N LEU A 72 0.09 8.84 1.63
CA LEU A 72 0.44 8.03 2.80
C LEU A 72 0.44 8.85 4.11
N ARG A 73 0.78 10.14 4.07
CA ARG A 73 0.65 11.06 5.22
C ARG A 73 -0.81 11.31 5.59
N ILE A 74 -1.68 11.56 4.62
CA ILE A 74 -3.12 11.74 4.84
C ILE A 74 -3.70 10.49 5.52
N LEU A 75 -3.29 9.32 5.05
CA LEU A 75 -3.71 8.03 5.58
C LEU A 75 -2.99 7.64 6.90
N LYS A 76 -2.08 8.47 7.40
CA LYS A 76 -1.32 8.29 8.66
C LYS A 76 -0.47 7.02 8.71
N PHE A 77 0.02 6.56 7.56
CA PHE A 77 1.00 5.47 7.49
C PHE A 77 2.43 5.94 7.77
N ILE A 78 2.69 7.23 7.54
CA ILE A 78 4.00 7.88 7.74
C ILE A 78 3.79 9.28 8.36
N PRO A 79 4.82 9.85 9.01
CA PRO A 79 4.75 11.19 9.57
C PRO A 79 4.68 12.32 8.52
#